data_AF-A0AB73AFH3-F1
#
_entry.id   AF-A0AB73AFH3-F1
#
_cell.length_a   1.000
_cell.length_b   1.000
_cell.length_c   1.000
_cell.angle_alpha   90.00
_cell.angle_beta   90.00
_cell.angle_gamma   90.00
#
_symmetry.space_group_name_H-M   'P 1'
#
loop_
_entity.id
_entity.type
_entity.pdbx_description
1 polymer ?
#
loop_
_entity_poly.entity_id
_entity_poly.type
_entity_poly.pdbx_seq_one_letter_code
_entity_poly.pdbx_strand_id
1 'polypeptide(L)' 'MRNYWYVSLSNKYPQPNADDPIRVVQSVQIKKKYSIVEMTREATPKEVDKYNLRYCGHGYFSEQNIQTNIKKYH' A
#
# COMPACT_ATOMS: atom_id res chain seq x y z
N MET A 1 -4.47 -14.49 -2.76
CA MET A 1 -4.68 -13.91 -1.41
C MET A 1 -5.30 -12.55 -1.58
N ARG A 2 -6.26 -12.16 -0.75
CA ARG A 2 -6.83 -10.80 -0.80
C ARG A 2 -5.92 -9.89 0.01
N ASN A 3 -5.42 -8.83 -0.62
CA ASN A 3 -4.45 -7.92 -0.04
C ASN A 3 -5.05 -6.52 0.11
N TYR A 4 -4.45 -5.72 0.97
CA TYR A 4 -4.79 -4.31 1.16
C TYR A 4 -3.94 -3.46 0.23
N TRP A 5 -4.58 -2.54 -0.47
CA TRP A 5 -3.92 -1.67 -1.45
C TRP A 5 -3.88 -0.24 -0.94
N TYR A 6 -2.70 0.35 -1.02
CA TYR A 6 -2.47 1.74 -0.65
C TYR A 6 -1.69 2.49 -1.73
N VAL A 7 -1.91 3.79 -1.81
CA VAL A 7 -0.99 4.72 -2.45
C VAL A 7 -0.21 5.46 -1.37
N SER A 8 1.11 5.38 -1.41
CA SER A 8 2.01 6.25 -0.64
C SER A 8 2.30 7.52 -1.42
N LEU A 9 1.87 8.66 -0.89
CA LEU A 9 2.18 9.98 -1.48
C LEU A 9 3.56 10.51 -1.08
N SER A 10 4.25 9.82 -0.18
CA SER A 10 5.61 10.18 0.27
C SER A 10 6.71 9.40 -0.47
N ASN A 11 6.33 8.46 -1.35
CA ASN A 11 7.23 7.44 -1.93
C ASN A 11 7.97 6.56 -0.92
N LYS A 12 7.60 6.62 0.36
CA LYS A 12 8.10 5.74 1.41
C LYS A 12 7.04 4.70 1.75
N TYR A 13 7.46 3.55 2.27
CA TYR A 13 6.55 2.47 2.65
C TYR A 13 7.16 1.68 3.81
N PRO A 14 6.33 0.92 4.56
CA PRO A 14 6.84 0.04 5.62
C PRO A 14 7.87 -0.94 5.05
N GLN A 15 9.09 -0.88 5.56
CA GLN A 15 10.12 -1.85 5.19
C GLN A 15 9.96 -3.09 6.08
N PRO A 16 10.15 -4.31 5.53
CA PRO A 16 10.25 -5.50 6.36
C PRO A 16 11.47 -5.34 7.28
N ASN A 17 11.24 -5.43 8.60
CA ASN A 17 12.31 -5.49 9.59
C ASN A 17 12.67 -6.94 9.86
N ALA A 18 13.94 -7.20 10.18
CA ALA A 18 14.43 -8.55 10.46
C ALA A 18 13.74 -9.20 11.68
N ASP A 19 13.24 -8.40 12.63
CA ASP A 19 12.57 -8.86 13.85
C ASP A 19 11.04 -9.04 13.71
N ASP A 20 10.44 -8.71 12.56
CA ASP A 20 8.99 -8.81 12.34
C ASP A 20 8.69 -9.89 11.28
N PRO A 21 8.39 -11.14 11.70
CA PRO A 21 8.44 -12.32 10.83
C PRO A 21 7.35 -12.36 9.75
N ILE A 22 6.33 -11.49 9.84
CA ILE A 22 5.31 -11.37 8.79
C ILE A 22 5.66 -10.18 7.92
N ARG A 23 6.14 -10.46 6.70
CA ARG A 23 6.34 -9.43 5.68
C ARG A 23 5.01 -8.72 5.39
N VAL A 24 4.85 -7.52 5.97
CA VAL A 24 3.64 -6.71 5.86
C VAL A 24 3.42 -6.22 4.44
N VAL A 25 4.50 -5.86 3.72
CA VAL A 25 4.46 -5.39 2.34
C VAL A 25 4.82 -6.51 1.37
N GLN A 26 3.86 -6.98 0.58
CA GLN A 26 4.10 -8.02 -0.44
C GLN A 26 4.82 -7.46 -1.67
N SER A 27 4.32 -6.35 -2.21
CA SER A 27 4.88 -5.74 -3.42
C SER A 27 4.78 -4.20 -3.38
N VAL A 28 5.66 -3.54 -4.12
CA VAL A 28 5.65 -2.09 -4.29
C VAL A 28 5.93 -1.73 -5.75
N GLN A 29 5.10 -0.87 -6.32
CA GLN A 29 5.33 -0.25 -7.62
C GLN A 29 5.68 1.22 -7.43
N ILE A 30 6.96 1.56 -7.63
CA ILE A 30 7.45 2.94 -7.48
C ILE A 30 7.07 3.75 -8.74
N LYS A 31 6.46 4.91 -8.54
CA LYS A 31 6.25 5.94 -9.58
C LYS A 31 6.99 7.21 -9.18
N LYS A 32 7.04 8.19 -10.10
CA LYS A 32 7.81 9.43 -9.90
C LYS A 32 7.41 10.21 -8.64
N LYS A 33 6.11 10.24 -8.30
CA LYS A 33 5.56 11.05 -7.19
C LYS A 33 4.88 10.24 -6.10
N TYR A 34 4.57 8.98 -6.34
CA TYR A 34 3.84 8.12 -5.42
C TYR A 34 4.21 6.65 -5.66
N SER A 35 3.90 5.80 -4.70
CA SER A 35 4.14 4.36 -4.81
C SER A 35 2.85 3.60 -4.52
N ILE A 36 2.58 2.55 -5.29
CA ILE A 36 1.46 1.64 -5.01
C ILE A 36 2.01 0.51 -4.15
N VAL A 37 1.41 0.30 -2.98
CA VAL A 37 1.87 -0.64 -1.96
C VAL A 37 0.81 -1.71 -1.75
N GLU A 38 1.21 -2.97 -1.87
CA GLU A 38 0.40 -4.14 -1.57
C GLU A 38 0.77 -4.67 -0.18
N MET A 39 -0.21 -4.76 0.71
CA MET A 39 -0.02 -5.16 2.10
C MET A 39 -0.85 -6.39 2.47
N THR A 40 -0.30 -7.26 3.32
CA THR A 40 -0.96 -8.48 3.81
C THR A 40 -2.03 -8.23 4.87
N ARG A 41 -1.95 -7.07 5.53
CA ARG A 41 -2.88 -6.59 6.54
C ARG A 41 -3.18 -5.12 6.32
N GLU A 42 -4.21 -4.65 7.00
CA GLU A 42 -4.50 -3.22 7.07
C GLU A 42 -3.33 -2.47 7.72
N ALA A 43 -3.01 -1.30 7.18
CA ALA A 43 -2.01 -0.40 7.75
C ALA A 43 -2.54 0.16 9.09
N THR A 44 -1.67 0.17 10.09
CA THR A 44 -1.98 0.83 11.36
C THR A 44 -2.04 2.35 11.17
N PRO A 45 -2.76 3.09 12.03
CA PRO A 45 -2.80 4.55 11.96
C PRO A 45 -1.42 5.22 11.94
N LYS A 46 -0.45 4.64 12.69
CA LYS A 46 0.95 5.12 12.71
C LYS A 46 1.65 4.93 11.36
N GLU A 47 1.42 3.80 10.69
CA GLU A 47 1.97 3.56 9.35
C GLU A 47 1.31 4.46 8.30
N VAL A 48 -0.01 4.66 8.41
CA VAL A 48 -0.77 5.56 7.52
C VAL A 48 -0.20 6.97 7.58
N ASP A 49 0.00 7.51 8.78
CA ASP A 49 0.56 8.84 8.98
C ASP A 49 2.03 8.92 8.53
N LYS A 50 2.89 8.02 9.03
CA LYS A 50 4.33 8.02 8.76
C LYS A 50 4.67 7.93 7.26
N TYR A 51 3.91 7.14 6.50
CA TYR A 51 4.19 6.90 5.08
C TYR A 51 3.21 7.64 4.15
N ASN A 52 2.29 8.44 4.69
CA ASN A 52 1.24 9.13 3.93
C ASN A 52 0.47 8.16 3.01
N LEU A 53 -0.05 7.08 3.60
CA LEU A 53 -0.79 6.04 2.89
C LEU A 53 -2.24 6.46 2.67
N ARG A 54 -2.75 6.21 1.45
CA ARG A 54 -4.15 6.38 1.08
C ARG A 54 -4.73 5.03 0.73
N TYR A 55 -5.75 4.61 1.47
CA TYR A 55 -6.39 3.32 1.26
C TYR A 55 -7.13 3.29 -0.08
N CYS A 56 -6.91 2.22 -0.86
CA CYS A 56 -7.51 2.03 -2.18
C CYS A 56 -8.46 0.83 -2.25
N GLY A 57 -8.39 -0.09 -1.30
CA GLY A 57 -9.32 -1.22 -1.22
C GLY A 57 -8.65 -2.51 -0.74
N HIS A 58 -9.47 -3.55 -0.58
CA HIS A 58 -9.05 -4.89 -0.18
C HIS A 58 -9.54 -5.90 -1.22
N GLY A 59 -8.64 -6.71 -1.78
CA GLY A 59 -8.95 -7.60 -2.89
C GLY A 59 -7.77 -7.81 -3.84
N TYR A 60 -8.08 -8.15 -5.09
CA TYR A 60 -7.09 -8.29 -6.15
C TYR A 60 -6.80 -6.95 -6.83
N PHE A 61 -5.55 -6.75 -7.26
CA PHE A 61 -5.14 -5.52 -7.96
C PHE A 61 -6.07 -5.18 -9.14
N SER A 62 -6.49 -6.19 -9.91
CA SER A 62 -7.31 -6.03 -11.11
C SER A 62 -8.76 -5.59 -10.86
N GLU A 63 -9.22 -5.57 -9.61
CA GLU A 63 -10.60 -5.19 -9.31
C GLU A 63 -10.84 -3.70 -9.60
N GLN A 64 -12.02 -3.41 -10.16
CA GLN A 64 -12.34 -2.08 -10.69
C GLN A 64 -12.37 -1.00 -9.60
N ASN A 65 -12.85 -1.31 -8.40
CA ASN A 65 -12.85 -0.42 -7.24
C ASN A 65 -11.41 -0.01 -6.85
N ILE A 66 -10.48 -0.97 -6.79
CA ILE A 66 -9.08 -0.74 -6.46
C ILE A 66 -8.41 0.11 -7.54
N GLN A 67 -8.57 -0.28 -8.81
CA GLN A 67 -8.03 0.49 -9.94
C GLN A 67 -8.57 1.92 -9.96
N THR A 68 -9.86 2.11 -9.72
CA THR A 68 -10.49 3.44 -9.69
C THR A 68 -9.94 4.29 -8.55
N ASN A 69 -9.72 3.72 -7.36
CA ASN A 69 -9.17 4.47 -6.23
C ASN A 69 -7.69 4.83 -6.42
N ILE A 70 -6.89 3.93 -7.00
CA ILE A 70 -5.48 4.23 -7.31
C ILE A 70 -5.38 5.38 -8.34
N LYS A 71 -6.25 5.38 -9.36
CA LYS A 71 -6.28 6.44 -10.39
C LYS A 71 -6.56 7.83 -9.85
N LYS A 72 -7.18 7.98 -8.66
CA LYS A 72 -7.39 9.29 -8.02
C LYS A 72 -6.07 9.98 -7.64
N TYR A 73 -4.98 9.23 -7.60
CA TYR A 73 -3.64 9.71 -7.21
C TYR A 73 -2.64 9.65 -8.37
N HIS A 74 -3.07 9.27 -9.58
CA HIS A 74 -2.25 9.21 -10.80
C HIS A 74 -2.15 10.59 -11.46
#